data_AF-A0A6A9T9P0-F1
#
_entry.id   AF-A0A6A9T9P0-F1
#
_cell.length_a   1.000
_cell.length_b   1.000
_cell.length_c   1.000
_cell.angle_alpha   90.00
_cell.angle_beta   90.00
_cell.angle_gamma   90.00
#
_symmetry.space_group_name_H-M   'P 1'
#
loop_
_entity.id
_entity.type
_entity.pdbx_description
1 polymer ?
#
loop_
_entity_poly.entity_id
_entity_poly.type
_entity_poly.pdbx_seq_one_letter_code
_entity_poly.pdbx_strand_id
1 'polypeptide(L)' 'MLAAFTTLPLQFDAPLAGEIFLLGRLLFGGVLAFMGLNHFMNLDDMAGYAEFKGLPAPRFSVVASGLALALGGVGVAV' A
#
# COMPACT_ATOMS: atom_id res chain seq x y z
N MET A 1 9.55 -27.19 -7.92
CA MET A 1 10.68 -26.45 -7.31
C MET A 1 10.13 -25.28 -6.48
N LEU A 2 9.29 -25.56 -5.46
CA LEU A 2 8.61 -24.54 -4.63
C LEU A 2 9.09 -24.51 -3.16
N ALA A 3 10.00 -25.41 -2.77
CA ALA A 3 10.42 -25.58 -1.37
C ALA A 3 11.41 -24.52 -0.86
N ALA A 4 11.92 -23.64 -1.71
CA ALA A 4 12.98 -22.68 -1.35
C ALA A 4 12.46 -21.40 -0.65
N PHE A 5 11.20 -21.03 -0.86
CA PHE A 5 10.65 -19.80 -0.25
C PHE A 5 10.28 -19.98 1.22
N THR A 6 9.98 -21.22 1.64
CA THR A 6 9.58 -21.53 3.03
C THR A 6 10.76 -21.61 3.99
N THR A 7 11.99 -21.67 3.46
CA THR A 7 13.21 -21.87 4.27
C THR A 7 14.17 -20.69 4.18
N LEU A 8 13.82 -19.58 3.54
CA LEU A 8 14.59 -18.35 3.73
C LEU A 8 14.28 -17.86 5.15
N PRO A 9 15.23 -17.89 6.10
CA PRO A 9 15.06 -17.11 7.29
C PRO A 9 15.06 -15.65 6.83
N LEU A 10 13.89 -15.03 6.76
CA LEU A 10 13.74 -13.58 6.93
C LEU A 10 14.07 -13.23 8.41
N GLN A 11 15.16 -13.82 8.92
CA GLN A 11 15.68 -13.61 10.25
C GLN A 11 16.94 -12.78 10.07
N PHE A 12 16.77 -11.49 10.31
CA PHE A 12 17.86 -10.55 10.31
C PHE A 12 18.57 -10.68 11.67
N ASP A 13 19.72 -11.36 11.71
CA ASP A 13 20.52 -11.58 12.94
C ASP A 13 21.52 -10.44 13.23
N ALA A 14 21.39 -9.31 12.52
CA ALA A 14 22.22 -8.13 12.73
C ALA A 14 21.73 -7.31 13.93
N PRO A 15 22.62 -6.57 14.63
CA PRO A 15 22.18 -5.54 15.56
C PRO A 15 21.23 -4.55 14.86
N LEU A 16 20.16 -4.15 15.56
CA LEU A 16 19.12 -3.23 15.08
C LEU A 16 18.24 -3.76 13.93
N ALA A 17 18.34 -5.05 13.62
CA ALA A 17 17.56 -5.70 12.57
C ALA A 17 16.04 -5.44 12.67
N GLY A 18 15.48 -5.58 13.88
CA GLY A 18 14.04 -5.40 14.11
C GLY A 18 13.61 -3.94 13.95
N GLU A 19 14.43 -3.01 14.43
CA GLU A 19 14.22 -1.57 14.36
C GLU A 19 14.27 -1.07 12.92
N ILE A 20 15.25 -1.53 12.13
CA ILE A 20 15.37 -1.19 10.71
C ILE A 20 14.20 -1.79 9.92
N PHE A 21 13.82 -3.03 10.24
CA PHE A 21 12.67 -3.66 9.60
C PHE A 21 11.37 -2.91 9.90
N LEU A 22 11.14 -2.54 11.16
CA LEU A 22 10.01 -1.70 11.56
C LEU A 22 10.03 -0.36 10.83
N LEU A 23 11.17 0.33 10.78
CA LEU A 23 11.30 1.59 10.07
C LEU A 23 10.95 1.43 8.58
N GLY A 24 11.42 0.37 7.93
CA GLY A 24 11.07 0.07 6.54
C GLY A 24 9.56 -0.12 6.34
N ARG A 25 8.90 -0.85 7.25
CA ARG A 25 7.44 -1.04 7.25
C ARG A 25 6.69 0.27 7.44
N LEU A 26 7.11 1.09 8.41
CA LEU A 26 6.48 2.38 8.68
C LEU A 26 6.61 3.34 7.50
N LEU A 27 7.79 3.39 6.87
CA LEU A 27 8.02 4.23 5.70
C LEU A 27 7.20 3.74 4.50
N PHE A 28 7.28 2.46 4.16
CA PHE A 28 6.58 1.90 3.00
C PHE A 28 5.06 1.89 3.20
N GLY A 29 4.59 1.35 4.33
CA GLY A 29 3.17 1.32 4.69
C GLY A 29 2.59 2.72 4.88
N GLY A 30 3.34 3.63 5.48
CA GLY A 30 2.95 5.03 5.62
C GLY A 30 2.76 5.74 4.28
N VAL A 31 3.66 5.52 3.31
CA VAL A 31 3.51 6.06 1.95
C VAL A 31 2.27 5.48 1.25
N LEU A 32 2.03 4.17 1.34
CA LEU A 32 0.81 3.56 0.80
C LEU A 32 -0.46 4.14 1.44
N ALA A 33 -0.48 4.27 2.77
CA ALA A 33 -1.61 4.82 3.49
C ALA A 33 -1.88 6.29 3.10
N PHE A 34 -0.82 7.09 2.99
CA PHE A 34 -0.91 8.47 2.53
C PHE A 34 -1.45 8.58 1.09
N MET A 35 -1.00 7.73 0.17
CA MET A 35 -1.55 7.69 -1.20
C MET A 35 -3.04 7.30 -1.22
N GLY A 36 -3.47 6.41 -0.32
CA GLY A 36 -4.87 6.06 -0.12
C GLY A 36 -5.70 7.26 0.36
N LEU A 37 -5.21 8.01 1.35
CA LEU A 37 -5.85 9.24 1.81
C LEU A 37 -5.94 10.29 0.69
N ASN A 38 -4.89 10.40 -0.14
CA ASN A 38 -4.86 11.34 -1.26
C ASN A 38 -5.92 11.03 -2.33
N HIS A 39 -6.30 9.75 -2.52
CA HIS A 39 -7.43 9.37 -3.37
C HIS A 39 -8.75 9.96 -2.90
N PHE A 40 -8.98 9.97 -1.58
CA PHE A 40 -10.22 10.51 -1.02
C PHE A 40 -10.23 12.04 -1.03
N MET A 41 -9.09 12.67 -0.76
CA MET A 41 -8.97 14.14 -0.77
C MET A 41 -9.16 14.75 -2.17
N ASN A 42 -8.79 14.00 -3.23
CA ASN A 42 -8.90 14.46 -4.62
C ASN A 42 -9.88 13.60 -5.44
N LEU A 43 -10.94 13.11 -4.80
CA LEU A 43 -11.82 12.09 -5.35
C LEU A 43 -12.44 12.48 -6.70
N ASP A 44 -12.91 13.71 -6.84
CA ASP A 44 -13.59 14.18 -8.05
C ASP A 44 -12.63 14.29 -9.24
N ASP A 45 -11.45 14.88 -9.03
CA ASP A 45 -10.41 15.01 -10.05
C ASP A 45 -9.91 13.64 -10.53
N MET A 46 -9.66 12.71 -9.59
CA MET A 46 -9.21 11.37 -9.91
C MET A 46 -10.30 10.53 -10.59
N ALA A 47 -11.57 10.72 -10.20
CA ALA A 47 -12.70 10.09 -10.88
C ALA A 47 -12.84 10.60 -12.32
N GLY A 48 -12.67 11.91 -12.56
CA GLY A 48 -12.65 12.49 -13.90
C GLY A 48 -11.49 11.96 -14.76
N TYR A 49 -10.30 11.80 -14.17
CA TYR A 49 -9.18 11.15 -14.87
C TYR A 49 -9.48 9.68 -15.20
N ALA A 50 -10.08 8.95 -14.26
CA ALA A 50 -10.46 7.55 -14.47
C ALA A 50 -11.54 7.41 -15.57
N GLU A 51 -12.52 8.30 -15.60
CA GLU A 51 -13.53 8.39 -16.65
C GLU A 51 -12.90 8.69 -18.01
N PHE A 52 -12.00 9.67 -18.08
CA PHE A 52 -11.23 9.98 -19.30
C PHE A 52 -10.43 8.76 -19.80
N LYS A 53 -9.93 7.92 -18.90
CA LYS A 53 -9.26 6.65 -19.21
C LYS A 53 -10.21 5.51 -19.59
N GLY A 54 -11.52 5.73 -19.56
CA GLY A 54 -12.54 4.74 -19.92
C GLY A 54 -12.73 3.63 -18.88
N LEU A 55 -12.38 3.87 -17.62
CA LEU A 55 -12.60 2.91 -16.54
C LEU A 55 -14.11 2.76 -16.26
N PRO A 56 -14.62 1.53 -16.07
CA PRO A 56 -15.99 1.34 -15.60
C PRO A 56 -16.13 1.87 -14.17
N ALA A 57 -17.31 2.44 -13.86
CA ALA A 57 -17.65 3.02 -12.56
C ALA A 57 -16.52 3.87 -11.93
N PRO A 58 -16.11 4.99 -12.57
CA PRO A 58 -14.87 5.71 -12.25
C PRO A 58 -14.72 6.09 -10.77
N ARG A 59 -15.76 6.72 -10.20
CA ARG A 59 -15.76 7.15 -8.80
C ARG A 59 -15.63 5.97 -7.83
N PHE A 60 -16.36 4.88 -8.09
CA PHE A 60 -16.27 3.67 -7.27
C PHE A 60 -14.86 3.06 -7.33
N SER A 61 -14.27 3.01 -8.53
CA SER A 61 -12.92 2.50 -8.73
C SER A 61 -11.87 3.28 -7.93
N VAL A 62 -11.97 4.61 -7.90
CA VAL A 62 -11.09 5.48 -7.10
C VAL A 62 -11.29 5.28 -5.59
N VAL A 63 -12.55 5.16 -5.12
CA VAL A 63 -12.82 4.86 -3.70
C VAL A 63 -12.25 3.50 -3.31
N ALA A 64 -12.48 2.48 -4.13
CA ALA A 64 -12.03 1.12 -3.87
C ALA A 64 -10.50 1.02 -3.86
N SER A 65 -9.80 1.64 -4.81
CA SER A 65 -8.33 1.68 -4.83
C SER A 65 -7.77 2.50 -3.67
N GLY A 66 -8.40 3.63 -3.31
CA GLY A 66 -8.05 4.42 -2.14
C GLY A 66 -8.15 3.60 -0.84
N LEU A 67 -9.22 2.82 -0.69
CA LEU A 67 -9.42 1.95 0.47
C LEU A 67 -8.38 0.82 0.52
N ALA A 68 -8.09 0.19 -0.62
CA ALA A 68 -7.08 -0.85 -0.72
C ALA A 68 -5.69 -0.32 -0.33
N LEU A 69 -5.32 0.88 -0.81
CA LEU A 69 -4.06 1.54 -0.46
C LEU A 69 -4.02 1.93 1.03
N ALA A 70 -5.09 2.49 1.57
CA ALA A 70 -5.17 2.89 2.97
C ALA A 70 -5.05 1.69 3.92
N LEU A 71 -5.90 0.67 3.73
CA LEU A 71 -5.90 -0.52 4.58
C LEU A 71 -4.63 -1.36 4.39
N GLY A 72 -4.16 -1.51 3.14
CA GLY A 72 -2.91 -2.20 2.85
C GLY A 72 -1.70 -1.48 3.45
N GLY A 73 -1.65 -0.15 3.34
CA GLY A 73 -0.59 0.65 3.93
C GLY A 73 -0.54 0.57 5.45
N VAL A 74 -1.69 0.71 6.11
CA VAL A 74 -1.79 0.51 7.57
C VAL A 74 -1.40 -0.91 7.93
N GLY A 75 -1.92 -1.93 7.25
CA GLY A 75 -1.60 -3.33 7.53
C GLY A 75 -0.12 -3.68 7.34
N VAL A 76 0.59 -3.01 6.43
CA VAL A 76 2.05 -3.16 6.34
C VAL A 76 2.76 -2.43 7.48
N ALA A 77 2.25 -1.28 7.93
CA ALA A 77 2.88 -0.48 8.97
C ALA A 77 2.76 -1.08 10.38
N VAL A 78 1.67 -1.79 10.70
CA VAL A 78 1.41 -2.43 12.02
C VAL A 78 1.74 -3.91 12.02
#